data_AF-A0A841RME9-F1
#
_entry.id   AF-A0A841RME9-F1
#
_cell.length_a   1.000
_cell.length_b   1.000
_cell.length_c   1.000
_cell.angle_alpha   90.00
_cell.angle_beta   90.00
_cell.angle_gamma   90.00
#
_symmetry.space_group_name_H-M   'P 1'
#
loop_
_entity.id
_entity.type
_entity.pdbx_description
1 polymer ?
#
loop_
_entity_poly.entity_id
_entity_poly.type
_entity_poly.pdbx_seq_one_letter_code
_entity_poly.pdbx_strand_id
1 'polypeptide(L)'
;MTMYQGREDLLNNLASLKKNGNLLDKNNKKISNLHKKMLNKTNSRLRLFFLLITLGPVFLLFFIESQRIPILDPIIFGLLPNLIPGFWLIYSLFVIGLIVLFFYSMFTLGREDSYLRRLRFVERKVVKIQSSFEHKIIELEEQNNEIVNSSNLGILPKKYRRSRAINKIYEYIANLHADSLKEAIRLYEIEDTQMKQARAQAVLDSFAASDRRRAEQKQAQDIEALNRKVDNLQRSIPRRRY
;
A
#
# COMPACT_ATOMS: atom_id res chain seq x y z
N MET A 1 37.98 -9.69 40.64
CA MET A 1 37.11 -9.99 39.48
C MET A 1 37.97 -9.83 38.24
N THR A 2 38.39 -10.93 37.63
CA THR A 2 39.34 -10.89 36.51
C THR A 2 38.61 -10.40 35.25
N MET A 3 39.31 -9.68 34.38
CA MET A 3 38.75 -9.11 33.14
C MET A 3 38.08 -10.17 32.23
N TYR A 4 38.50 -11.43 32.36
CA TYR A 4 37.92 -12.60 31.70
C TYR A 4 36.53 -12.99 32.21
N GLN A 5 36.28 -12.95 33.53
CA GLN A 5 34.95 -13.26 34.11
C GLN A 5 33.88 -12.27 33.64
N GLY A 6 34.22 -10.98 33.56
CA GLY A 6 33.28 -9.96 33.08
C GLY A 6 32.88 -10.11 31.61
N ARG A 7 33.76 -10.67 30.76
CA ARG A 7 33.50 -10.87 29.33
C ARG A 7 32.59 -12.06 29.07
N GLU A 8 32.81 -13.19 29.74
CA GLU A 8 31.95 -14.37 29.61
C GLU A 8 30.52 -14.08 30.08
N ASP A 9 30.36 -13.37 31.19
CA ASP A 9 29.05 -12.92 31.67
C ASP A 9 28.35 -12.00 30.66
N LEU A 10 29.09 -11.12 30.01
CA LEU A 10 28.57 -10.20 28.99
C LEU A 10 28.15 -10.97 27.73
N LEU A 11 28.95 -11.95 27.29
CA LEU A 11 28.61 -12.83 26.16
C LEU A 11 27.38 -13.69 26.46
N ASN A 12 27.25 -14.25 27.66
CA ASN A 12 26.09 -15.02 28.09
C ASN A 12 24.81 -14.16 28.13
N ASN A 13 24.92 -12.93 28.64
CA ASN A 13 23.84 -11.96 28.60
C ASN A 13 23.47 -11.58 27.15
N LEU A 14 24.44 -11.29 26.29
CA LEU A 14 24.15 -10.95 24.89
C LEU A 14 23.60 -12.12 24.07
N ALA A 15 23.99 -13.37 24.37
CA ALA A 15 23.44 -14.55 23.72
C ALA A 15 21.95 -14.73 24.05
N SER A 16 21.56 -14.52 25.32
CA SER A 16 20.13 -14.54 25.71
C SER A 16 19.36 -13.38 25.07
N LEU A 17 19.96 -12.19 25.00
CA LEU A 17 19.40 -11.02 24.32
C LEU A 17 19.23 -11.25 22.81
N LYS A 18 20.16 -11.95 22.16
CA LYS A 18 20.08 -12.32 20.74
C LYS A 18 18.90 -13.26 20.47
N LYS A 19 18.71 -14.26 21.32
CA LYS A 19 17.56 -15.17 21.23
C LYS A 19 16.23 -14.41 21.36
N ASN A 20 16.17 -13.49 22.32
CA ASN A 20 14.99 -12.67 22.59
C ASN A 20 14.72 -11.63 21.48
N GLY A 21 15.77 -10.98 20.96
CA GLY A 21 15.67 -10.04 19.84
C GLY A 21 15.15 -10.69 18.56
N ASN A 22 15.55 -11.92 18.27
CA ASN A 22 15.03 -12.69 17.14
C ASN A 22 13.52 -13.01 17.29
N LEU A 23 13.07 -13.30 18.50
CA LEU A 23 11.65 -13.53 18.79
C LEU A 23 10.84 -12.24 18.62
N LEU A 24 11.35 -11.11 19.14
CA LEU A 24 10.77 -9.77 18.95
C LEU A 24 10.59 -9.42 17.47
N ASP A 25 11.62 -9.59 16.65
CA ASP A 25 11.54 -9.29 15.21
C ASP A 25 10.53 -10.21 14.48
N LYS A 26 10.46 -11.49 14.87
CA LYS A 26 9.47 -12.44 14.34
C LYS A 26 8.05 -12.02 14.71
N ASN A 27 7.84 -11.56 15.93
CA ASN A 27 6.55 -11.06 16.41
C ASN A 27 6.14 -9.77 15.68
N ASN A 28 7.05 -8.80 15.57
CA ASN A 28 6.82 -7.54 14.85
C ASN A 28 6.48 -7.76 13.36
N LYS A 29 7.15 -8.72 12.70
CA LYS A 29 6.83 -9.10 11.32
C LYS A 29 5.45 -9.76 11.19
N LYS A 30 5.02 -10.53 12.19
CA LYS A 30 3.65 -11.08 12.21
C LYS A 30 2.62 -9.97 12.39
N ILE A 31 2.85 -9.03 13.32
CA ILE A 31 1.97 -7.87 13.55
C ILE A 31 1.80 -7.05 12.26
N SER A 32 2.89 -6.72 11.57
CA SER A 32 2.79 -5.93 10.33
C SER A 32 2.04 -6.67 9.21
N ASN A 33 2.24 -7.98 9.08
CA ASN A 33 1.49 -8.81 8.13
C ASN A 33 0.00 -8.89 8.47
N LEU A 34 -0.35 -8.92 9.75
CA LEU A 34 -1.74 -8.89 10.21
C LEU A 34 -2.41 -7.56 9.88
N HIS A 35 -1.75 -6.42 10.15
CA HIS A 35 -2.24 -5.10 9.74
C HIS A 35 -2.46 -4.99 8.23
N LYS A 36 -1.50 -5.47 7.42
CA LYS A 36 -1.63 -5.46 5.95
C LYS A 36 -2.81 -6.30 5.46
N LYS A 37 -3.06 -7.46 6.08
CA LYS A 37 -4.22 -8.32 5.77
C LYS A 37 -5.54 -7.67 6.16
N MET A 38 -5.55 -6.90 7.25
CA MET A 38 -6.72 -6.15 7.71
C MET A 38 -7.08 -5.03 6.72
N LEU A 39 -6.09 -4.23 6.30
CA LEU A 39 -6.24 -3.11 5.36
C LEU A 39 -6.70 -3.54 3.95
N ASN A 40 -6.15 -4.62 3.41
CA ASN A 40 -6.53 -5.09 2.07
C ASN A 40 -7.97 -5.64 2.01
N LYS A 41 -8.54 -6.03 3.15
CA LYS A 41 -9.89 -6.62 3.22
C LYS A 41 -10.98 -5.56 3.44
N THR A 42 -10.62 -4.35 3.86
CA THR A 42 -11.52 -3.22 4.15
C THR A 42 -11.61 -2.21 2.99
N ASN A 43 -11.47 -2.65 1.73
CA ASN A 43 -11.80 -1.84 0.54
C ASN A 43 -13.32 -1.66 0.35
N SER A 44 -14.01 -1.22 1.42
CA SER A 44 -15.42 -0.80 1.44
C SER A 44 -15.67 0.48 0.65
N ARG A 45 -14.62 1.24 0.34
CA ARG A 45 -14.70 2.49 -0.44
C ARG A 45 -15.23 2.29 -1.86
N LEU A 46 -14.89 1.18 -2.51
CA LEU A 46 -15.42 0.85 -3.85
C LEU A 46 -16.94 0.59 -3.82
N ARG A 47 -17.45 0.02 -2.73
CA ARG A 47 -18.89 -0.26 -2.57
C ARG A 47 -19.70 1.01 -2.30
N LEU A 48 -19.16 1.92 -1.50
CA LEU A 48 -19.72 3.26 -1.27
C LEU A 48 -19.71 4.11 -2.55
N PHE A 49 -18.65 4.03 -3.36
CA PHE A 49 -18.55 4.73 -4.63
C PHE A 49 -19.58 4.21 -5.64
N PHE A 50 -19.80 2.89 -5.69
CA PHE A 50 -20.80 2.28 -6.56
C PHE A 50 -22.23 2.65 -6.15
N LEU A 51 -22.51 2.69 -4.84
CA LEU A 51 -23.78 3.17 -4.29
C LEU A 51 -24.05 4.63 -4.60
N LEU A 52 -23.03 5.49 -4.52
CA LEU A 52 -23.16 6.91 -4.83
C LEU A 52 -23.49 7.15 -6.32
N ILE A 53 -22.85 6.38 -7.22
CA ILE A 53 -23.07 6.49 -8.67
C ILE A 53 -24.46 5.98 -9.07
N THR A 54 -24.98 4.94 -8.42
CA THR A 54 -26.29 4.37 -8.78
C THR A 54 -27.47 5.08 -8.13
N LEU A 55 -27.36 5.50 -6.85
CA LEU A 55 -28.43 6.21 -6.16
C LEU A 55 -28.42 7.72 -6.40
N GLY A 56 -27.26 8.32 -6.69
CA GLY A 56 -27.12 9.77 -6.89
C GLY A 56 -28.05 10.33 -7.98
N PRO A 57 -28.07 9.75 -9.19
CA PRO A 57 -28.95 10.21 -10.27
C PRO A 57 -30.44 10.05 -9.95
N VAL A 58 -30.81 8.96 -9.26
CA VAL A 58 -32.20 8.71 -8.84
C VAL A 58 -32.64 9.73 -7.80
N PHE A 59 -31.78 10.04 -6.83
CA PHE A 59 -32.03 11.11 -5.85
C PHE A 59 -32.12 12.49 -6.50
N LEU A 60 -31.30 12.76 -7.51
CA LEU A 60 -31.35 14.03 -8.26
C LEU A 60 -32.67 14.18 -9.02
N LEU A 61 -33.11 13.12 -9.70
CA LEU A 61 -34.40 13.12 -10.40
C LEU A 61 -35.58 13.24 -9.43
N PHE A 62 -35.57 12.47 -8.35
CA PHE A 62 -36.60 12.57 -7.30
C PHE A 62 -36.60 13.95 -6.63
N PHE A 63 -35.44 14.56 -6.41
CA PHE A 63 -35.33 15.90 -5.83
C PHE A 63 -35.86 16.97 -6.78
N ILE A 64 -35.53 16.88 -8.07
CA ILE A 64 -36.08 17.77 -9.11
C ILE A 64 -37.61 17.65 -9.15
N GLU A 65 -38.14 16.43 -9.11
CA GLU A 65 -39.58 16.18 -9.15
C GLU A 65 -40.29 16.58 -7.85
N SER A 66 -39.68 16.33 -6.70
CA SER A 66 -40.25 16.65 -5.38
C SER A 66 -40.19 18.14 -5.06
N GLN A 67 -39.22 18.88 -5.57
CA GLN A 67 -39.14 20.32 -5.33
C GLN A 67 -39.92 21.16 -6.34
N ARG A 68 -40.45 20.56 -7.43
CA ARG A 68 -41.15 21.24 -8.55
C ARG A 68 -40.65 22.67 -8.71
N ILE A 69 -39.36 22.81 -8.96
CA ILE A 69 -38.75 24.14 -9.07
C ILE A 69 -39.36 24.76 -10.33
N PRO A 70 -40.21 25.79 -10.23
CA PRO A 70 -41.05 26.25 -11.33
C PRO A 70 -40.25 26.82 -12.51
N ILE A 71 -38.95 27.05 -12.32
CA ILE A 71 -38.00 27.54 -13.32
C ILE A 71 -37.41 26.39 -14.15
N LEU A 72 -37.26 25.19 -13.58
CA LEU A 72 -36.63 24.04 -14.25
C LEU A 72 -37.58 23.35 -15.22
N ASP A 73 -38.87 23.24 -14.87
CA ASP A 73 -39.89 22.63 -15.72
C ASP A 73 -39.99 23.26 -17.13
N PRO A 74 -40.10 24.60 -17.30
CA PRO A 74 -40.17 25.20 -18.64
C PRO A 74 -38.87 25.06 -19.42
N ILE A 75 -37.72 24.97 -18.76
CA ILE A 75 -36.43 24.77 -19.43
C ILE A 75 -36.31 23.34 -19.94
N ILE A 76 -36.63 22.35 -19.09
CA ILE A 76 -36.48 20.92 -19.40
C ILE A 76 -37.56 20.45 -20.37
N PHE A 77 -38.81 20.88 -20.20
CA PHE A 77 -39.93 20.40 -21.00
C PHE A 77 -40.38 21.38 -22.10
N GLY A 78 -39.95 22.64 -22.05
CA GLY A 78 -40.26 23.63 -23.06
C GLY A 78 -39.08 23.95 -23.98
N LEU A 79 -37.91 24.25 -23.42
CA LEU A 79 -36.78 24.79 -24.20
C LEU A 79 -35.92 23.69 -24.84
N LEU A 80 -35.57 22.67 -24.06
CA LEU A 80 -34.73 21.53 -24.49
C LEU A 80 -35.30 20.71 -25.67
N PRO A 81 -36.61 20.37 -25.70
CA PRO A 81 -37.18 19.63 -26.82
C PRO A 81 -37.16 20.40 -28.15
N ASN A 82 -37.18 21.72 -28.08
CA ASN A 82 -37.15 22.60 -29.26
C ASN A 82 -35.74 22.82 -29.79
N LEU A 83 -34.71 22.71 -28.93
CA LEU A 83 -33.31 22.88 -29.31
C LEU A 83 -32.65 21.61 -29.86
N ILE A 84 -33.08 20.44 -29.38
CA ILE A 84 -32.47 19.16 -29.73
C ILE A 84 -33.49 18.30 -30.48
N PRO A 85 -33.40 18.19 -31.81
CA PRO A 85 -34.25 17.29 -32.58
C PRO A 85 -34.08 15.85 -32.06
N GLY A 86 -35.19 15.21 -31.68
CA GLY A 86 -35.17 13.86 -31.11
C GLY A 86 -34.91 13.79 -29.60
N PHE A 87 -34.96 14.93 -28.88
CA PHE A 87 -34.85 14.97 -27.41
C PHE A 87 -35.73 13.93 -26.72
N TRP A 88 -37.00 13.79 -27.15
CA TRP A 88 -37.94 12.82 -26.57
C TRP A 88 -37.45 11.37 -26.70
N LEU A 89 -36.82 11.01 -27.82
CA LEU A 89 -36.25 9.67 -28.02
C LEU A 89 -35.04 9.44 -27.12
N ILE A 90 -34.14 10.42 -27.03
CA ILE A 90 -32.95 10.34 -26.17
C ILE A 90 -33.35 10.27 -24.69
N TYR A 91 -34.32 11.09 -24.28
CA TYR A 91 -34.87 11.10 -22.93
C TYR A 91 -35.56 9.76 -22.61
N SER A 92 -36.37 9.23 -23.52
CA SER A 92 -37.01 7.92 -23.35
C SER A 92 -35.98 6.79 -23.22
N LEU A 93 -34.96 6.76 -24.09
CA LEU A 93 -33.85 5.79 -24.00
C LEU A 93 -33.08 5.90 -22.68
N PHE A 94 -32.84 7.12 -22.21
CA PHE A 94 -32.18 7.38 -20.94
C PHE A 94 -33.02 6.87 -19.75
N VAL A 95 -34.31 7.16 -19.74
CA VAL A 95 -35.24 6.68 -18.69
C VAL A 95 -35.35 5.15 -18.73
N ILE A 96 -35.49 4.54 -19.91
CA ILE A 96 -35.50 3.08 -20.06
C ILE A 96 -34.17 2.49 -19.56
N GLY A 97 -33.04 3.10 -19.90
CA GLY A 97 -31.72 2.70 -19.41
C GLY A 97 -31.63 2.76 -17.88
N LEU A 98 -32.16 3.82 -17.26
CA LEU A 98 -32.25 3.93 -15.80
C LEU A 98 -33.17 2.88 -15.19
N ILE A 99 -34.30 2.55 -15.82
CA ILE A 99 -35.21 1.50 -15.36
C ILE A 99 -34.54 0.13 -15.45
N VAL A 100 -33.86 -0.18 -16.56
CA VAL A 100 -33.10 -1.44 -16.71
C VAL A 100 -31.97 -1.51 -15.70
N LEU A 101 -31.23 -0.41 -15.48
CA LEU A 101 -30.19 -0.32 -14.47
C LEU A 101 -30.78 -0.50 -13.06
N PHE A 102 -31.97 0.09 -12.80
CA PHE A 102 -32.69 -0.03 -11.54
C PHE A 102 -33.13 -1.47 -11.30
N PHE A 103 -33.72 -2.15 -12.29
CA PHE A 103 -34.09 -3.56 -12.16
C PHE A 103 -32.86 -4.47 -12.10
N TYR A 104 -31.81 -4.21 -12.86
CA TYR A 104 -30.55 -4.95 -12.76
C TYR A 104 -29.94 -4.80 -11.36
N SER A 105 -29.92 -3.57 -10.83
CA SER A 105 -29.55 -3.25 -9.45
C SER A 105 -30.48 -3.96 -8.47
N MET A 106 -31.80 -3.90 -8.65
CA MET A 106 -32.81 -4.55 -7.81
C MET A 106 -32.72 -6.08 -7.84
N PHE A 107 -32.40 -6.70 -8.97
CA PHE A 107 -32.20 -8.15 -9.09
C PHE A 107 -30.84 -8.58 -8.52
N THR A 108 -29.81 -7.74 -8.62
CA THR A 108 -28.55 -7.96 -7.89
C THR A 108 -28.71 -7.73 -6.38
N LEU A 109 -29.52 -6.75 -5.96
CA LEU A 109 -29.98 -6.44 -4.60
C LEU A 109 -30.98 -7.48 -4.05
N GLY A 110 -31.80 -8.11 -4.88
CA GLY A 110 -32.76 -9.15 -4.48
C GLY A 110 -32.06 -10.47 -4.15
N ARG A 111 -30.86 -10.69 -4.69
CA ARG A 111 -29.92 -11.70 -4.17
C ARG A 111 -29.29 -11.25 -2.85
N GLU A 112 -29.38 -9.98 -2.46
CA GLU A 112 -28.77 -9.45 -1.25
C GLU A 112 -29.45 -9.83 0.07
N ASP A 113 -30.63 -10.42 0.16
CA ASP A 113 -31.01 -11.03 1.46
C ASP A 113 -30.16 -12.26 1.79
N SER A 114 -29.66 -12.95 0.75
CA SER A 114 -28.63 -13.98 0.89
C SER A 114 -27.23 -13.36 1.02
N TYR A 115 -26.92 -12.27 0.28
CA TYR A 115 -25.62 -11.60 0.42
C TYR A 115 -25.46 -10.80 1.71
N LEU A 116 -26.45 -10.08 2.24
CA LEU A 116 -26.47 -9.35 3.52
C LEU A 116 -26.48 -10.32 4.70
N ARG A 117 -27.14 -11.49 4.59
CA ARG A 117 -26.95 -12.56 5.58
C ARG A 117 -25.53 -13.12 5.52
N ARG A 118 -25.00 -13.40 4.32
CA ARG A 118 -23.60 -13.78 4.13
C ARG A 118 -22.65 -12.64 4.53
N LEU A 119 -23.03 -11.37 4.37
CA LEU A 119 -22.24 -10.19 4.69
C LEU A 119 -22.20 -10.03 6.19
N ARG A 120 -23.34 -10.10 6.89
CA ARG A 120 -23.41 -10.12 8.36
C ARG A 120 -22.70 -11.34 8.95
N PHE A 121 -22.65 -12.46 8.25
CA PHE A 121 -21.89 -13.64 8.68
C PHE A 121 -20.39 -13.47 8.43
N VAL A 122 -20.01 -12.89 7.29
CA VAL A 122 -18.63 -12.55 6.95
C VAL A 122 -18.14 -11.41 7.82
N GLU A 123 -18.97 -10.44 8.16
CA GLU A 123 -18.72 -9.30 9.03
C GLU A 123 -18.60 -9.77 10.47
N ARG A 124 -19.50 -10.64 10.97
CA ARG A 124 -19.28 -11.32 12.26
C ARG A 124 -18.01 -12.16 12.26
N LYS A 125 -17.68 -12.86 11.18
CA LYS A 125 -16.40 -13.57 11.04
C LYS A 125 -15.22 -12.60 10.96
N VAL A 126 -15.34 -11.46 10.28
CA VAL A 126 -14.28 -10.46 10.11
C VAL A 126 -14.07 -9.73 11.43
N VAL A 127 -15.12 -9.33 12.14
CA VAL A 127 -15.06 -8.78 13.49
C VAL A 127 -14.47 -9.80 14.46
N LYS A 128 -14.86 -11.09 14.39
CA LYS A 128 -14.24 -12.14 15.21
C LYS A 128 -12.78 -12.41 14.85
N ILE A 129 -12.43 -12.33 13.57
CA ILE A 129 -11.06 -12.48 13.08
C ILE A 129 -10.23 -11.25 13.47
N GLN A 130 -10.79 -10.05 13.35
CA GLN A 130 -10.18 -8.77 13.68
C GLN A 130 -9.98 -8.67 15.18
N SER A 131 -10.98 -9.01 15.99
CA SER A 131 -10.82 -9.11 17.44
C SER A 131 -9.84 -10.21 17.83
N SER A 132 -9.79 -11.34 17.11
CA SER A 132 -8.74 -12.35 17.35
C SER A 132 -7.35 -11.86 16.96
N PHE A 133 -7.24 -11.03 15.92
CA PHE A 133 -5.97 -10.43 15.51
C PHE A 133 -5.55 -9.33 16.46
N GLU A 134 -6.48 -8.48 16.91
CA GLU A 134 -6.25 -7.47 17.95
C GLU A 134 -5.82 -8.13 19.25
N HIS A 135 -6.54 -9.15 19.72
CA HIS A 135 -6.16 -9.92 20.88
C HIS A 135 -4.77 -10.54 20.72
N LYS A 136 -4.45 -11.08 19.54
CA LYS A 136 -3.14 -11.67 19.26
C LYS A 136 -2.03 -10.63 19.12
N ILE A 137 -2.35 -9.42 18.67
CA ILE A 137 -1.41 -8.29 18.66
C ILE A 137 -1.11 -7.87 20.09
N ILE A 138 -2.15 -7.69 20.93
CA ILE A 138 -2.01 -7.34 22.34
C ILE A 138 -1.20 -8.42 23.09
N GLU A 139 -1.51 -9.70 22.89
CA GLU A 139 -0.76 -10.81 23.49
C GLU A 139 0.72 -10.81 23.07
N LEU A 140 1.01 -10.55 21.79
CA LEU A 140 2.39 -10.45 21.30
C LEU A 140 3.11 -9.20 21.81
N GLU A 141 2.40 -8.09 22.00
CA GLU A 141 2.92 -6.87 22.61
C GLU A 141 3.22 -7.07 24.10
N GLU A 142 2.35 -7.79 24.82
CA GLU A 142 2.54 -8.16 26.21
C GLU A 142 3.75 -9.10 26.36
N GLN A 143 3.85 -10.15 25.54
CA GLN A 143 5.04 -11.01 25.48
C GLN A 143 6.31 -10.22 25.15
N ASN A 144 6.23 -9.26 24.22
CA ASN A 144 7.36 -8.40 23.90
C ASN A 144 7.75 -7.51 25.10
N ASN A 145 6.77 -6.97 25.82
CA ASN A 145 6.99 -6.16 27.02
C ASN A 145 7.58 -7.01 28.16
N GLU A 146 7.08 -8.23 28.36
CA GLU A 146 7.65 -9.19 29.30
C GLU A 146 9.08 -9.54 28.93
N ILE A 147 9.39 -9.79 27.66
CA ILE A 147 10.77 -10.03 27.20
C ILE A 147 11.64 -8.80 27.49
N VAL A 148 11.13 -7.59 27.23
CA VAL A 148 11.85 -6.33 27.50
C VAL A 148 12.11 -6.11 28.99
N ASN A 149 11.17 -6.51 29.85
CA ASN A 149 11.24 -6.32 31.31
C ASN A 149 12.00 -7.44 32.02
N SER A 150 11.92 -8.69 31.52
CA SER A 150 12.54 -9.88 32.12
C SER A 150 14.00 -10.08 31.72
N SER A 151 14.40 -9.55 30.58
CA SER A 151 15.81 -9.60 30.18
C SER A 151 16.55 -8.37 30.69
N ASN A 152 17.85 -8.52 30.94
CA ASN A 152 18.79 -7.41 31.20
C ASN A 152 18.95 -6.47 29.96
N LEU A 153 17.94 -6.38 29.09
CA LEU A 153 17.80 -5.39 28.00
C LEU A 153 17.92 -3.95 28.52
N GLY A 154 17.73 -3.72 29.82
CA GLY A 154 18.03 -2.45 30.49
C GLY A 154 19.46 -1.94 30.28
N ILE A 155 20.43 -2.85 30.10
CA ILE A 155 21.84 -2.51 29.87
C ILE A 155 22.04 -1.85 28.49
N LEU A 156 21.19 -2.19 27.51
CA LEU A 156 21.25 -1.63 26.16
C LEU A 156 20.23 -0.47 26.00
N PRO A 157 20.66 0.69 25.48
CA PRO A 157 19.74 1.77 25.14
C PRO A 157 18.68 1.30 24.14
N LYS A 158 17.44 1.85 24.25
CA LYS A 158 16.27 1.44 23.43
C LYS A 158 16.58 1.34 21.92
N LYS A 159 17.42 2.24 21.40
CA LYS A 159 17.84 2.29 19.98
C LYS A 159 18.54 1.01 19.49
N TYR A 160 19.23 0.27 20.35
CA TYR A 160 20.03 -0.91 19.99
C TYR A 160 19.38 -2.24 20.38
N ARG A 161 18.12 -2.23 20.83
CA ARG A 161 17.39 -3.46 21.22
C ARG A 161 16.82 -4.25 20.03
N ARG A 162 17.10 -3.83 18.79
CA ARG A 162 16.71 -4.55 17.57
C ARG A 162 17.61 -5.77 17.39
N SER A 163 17.09 -6.88 16.86
CA SER A 163 17.88 -8.11 16.70
C SER A 163 19.19 -7.87 15.94
N ARG A 164 19.12 -7.11 14.85
CA ARG A 164 20.30 -6.77 14.04
C ARG A 164 21.41 -6.11 14.86
N ALA A 165 21.05 -5.14 15.71
CA ALA A 165 22.00 -4.42 16.55
C ALA A 165 22.59 -5.35 17.61
N ILE A 166 21.75 -6.13 18.28
CA ILE A 166 22.20 -7.11 19.29
C ILE A 166 23.15 -8.14 18.66
N ASN A 167 22.83 -8.66 17.47
CA ASN A 167 23.66 -9.62 16.75
C ASN A 167 25.04 -9.06 16.41
N LYS A 168 25.10 -7.82 15.90
CA LYS A 168 26.36 -7.16 15.54
C LYS A 168 27.20 -6.81 16.76
N ILE A 169 26.56 -6.29 17.82
CA ILE A 169 27.24 -6.00 19.09
C ILE A 169 27.80 -7.29 19.70
N TYR A 170 27.04 -8.39 19.68
CA TYR A 170 27.54 -9.71 20.10
C TYR A 170 28.72 -10.17 19.25
N GLU A 171 28.63 -10.04 17.92
CA GLU A 171 29.70 -10.41 16.99
C GLU A 171 31.00 -9.65 17.28
N TYR A 172 30.94 -8.34 17.52
CA TYR A 172 32.14 -7.55 17.84
C TYR A 172 32.82 -7.99 19.13
N ILE A 173 32.05 -8.32 20.16
CA ILE A 173 32.61 -8.75 21.46
C ILE A 173 33.10 -10.21 21.39
N ALA A 174 32.39 -11.08 20.67
CA ALA A 174 32.78 -12.47 20.49
C ALA A 174 34.09 -12.58 19.70
N ASN A 175 34.24 -11.81 18.63
CA ASN A 175 35.39 -11.83 17.74
C ASN A 175 36.57 -10.96 18.19
N LEU A 176 36.57 -10.45 19.44
CA LEU A 176 37.63 -9.56 19.96
C LEU A 176 37.81 -8.26 19.16
N HIS A 177 36.80 -7.79 18.44
CA HIS A 177 36.84 -6.49 17.77
C HIS A 177 36.52 -5.34 18.72
N ALA A 178 35.92 -5.63 19.88
CA ALA A 178 35.64 -4.66 20.92
C ALA A 178 35.92 -5.27 22.30
N ASP A 179 36.59 -4.49 23.15
CA ASP A 179 36.92 -4.89 24.52
C ASP A 179 35.81 -4.52 25.52
N SER A 180 34.89 -3.66 25.10
CA SER A 180 33.78 -3.19 25.93
C SER A 180 32.47 -3.06 25.16
N LEU A 181 31.34 -3.11 25.88
CA LEU A 181 30.02 -2.86 25.29
C LEU A 181 29.93 -1.47 24.64
N LYS A 182 30.56 -0.46 25.25
CA LYS A 182 30.59 0.91 24.72
C LYS A 182 31.28 0.97 23.37
N GLU A 183 32.40 0.26 23.22
CA GLU A 183 33.14 0.17 21.97
C GLU A 183 32.39 -0.62 20.90
N ALA A 184 31.77 -1.75 21.27
CA ALA A 184 30.95 -2.54 20.36
C ALA A 184 29.74 -1.73 19.84
N ILE A 185 29.11 -0.91 20.69
CA ILE A 185 28.04 0.01 20.27
C ILE A 185 28.59 1.06 19.29
N ARG A 186 29.76 1.64 19.58
CA ARG A 186 30.41 2.63 18.69
C ARG A 186 30.70 2.03 17.31
N LEU A 187 31.25 0.81 17.25
CA LEU A 187 31.51 0.12 15.98
C LEU A 187 30.21 -0.13 15.20
N TYR A 188 29.16 -0.56 15.89
CA TYR A 188 27.84 -0.72 15.27
C TYR A 188 27.29 0.60 14.70
N GLU A 189 27.47 1.72 15.39
CA GLU A 189 27.01 3.02 14.90
C GLU A 189 27.76 3.50 13.66
N ILE A 190 29.07 3.25 13.61
CA ILE A 190 29.88 3.54 12.42
C ILE A 190 29.40 2.68 11.24
N GLU A 191 29.19 1.38 11.45
CA GLU A 191 28.69 0.49 10.39
C GLU A 191 27.27 0.87 9.95
N ASP A 192 26.36 1.18 10.88
CA ASP A 192 24.97 1.56 10.56
C ASP A 192 24.89 2.89 9.80
N THR A 193 25.74 3.87 10.14
CA THR A 193 25.82 5.14 9.39
C THR A 193 26.38 4.92 7.99
N GLN A 194 27.46 4.14 7.85
CA GLN A 194 28.02 3.76 6.54
C GLN A 194 26.99 3.02 5.67
N MET A 195 26.26 2.06 6.24
CA MET A 195 25.22 1.33 5.51
C MET A 195 24.05 2.21 5.10
N LYS A 196 23.67 3.20 5.91
CA LYS A 196 22.63 4.18 5.54
C LYS A 196 23.11 5.08 4.39
N GLN A 197 24.35 5.55 4.46
CA GLN A 197 24.95 6.33 3.37
C GLN A 197 25.05 5.52 2.08
N ALA A 198 25.52 4.27 2.15
CA ALA A 198 25.60 3.37 1.00
C ALA A 198 24.22 3.09 0.38
N ARG A 199 23.18 2.92 1.21
CA ARG A 199 21.79 2.75 0.71
C ARG A 199 21.25 4.01 0.08
N ALA A 200 21.48 5.17 0.67
CA ALA A 200 21.08 6.45 0.09
C ALA A 200 21.76 6.66 -1.27
N GLN A 201 23.06 6.35 -1.36
CA GLN A 201 23.81 6.42 -2.61
C GLN A 201 23.27 5.43 -3.66
N ALA A 202 23.03 4.17 -3.30
CA ALA A 202 22.49 3.18 -4.22
C ALA A 202 21.10 3.57 -4.77
N VAL A 203 20.27 4.22 -3.96
CA VAL A 203 18.98 4.75 -4.40
C VAL A 203 19.19 5.89 -5.40
N LEU A 204 20.09 6.84 -5.13
CA LEU A 204 20.44 7.91 -6.08
C LEU A 204 20.98 7.35 -7.40
N ASP A 205 21.87 6.36 -7.34
CA ASP A 205 22.43 5.70 -8.51
C ASP A 205 21.34 4.96 -9.30
N SER A 206 20.36 4.35 -8.62
CA SER A 206 19.22 3.69 -9.29
C SER A 206 18.33 4.68 -10.04
N PHE A 207 18.13 5.89 -9.48
CA PHE A 207 17.42 6.97 -10.16
C PHE A 207 18.21 7.45 -11.37
N ALA A 208 19.50 7.73 -11.20
CA ALA A 208 20.39 8.14 -12.30
C ALA A 208 20.44 7.10 -13.43
N ALA A 209 20.49 5.81 -13.09
CA ALA A 209 20.43 4.72 -14.07
C ALA A 209 19.07 4.64 -14.78
N SER A 210 17.97 4.88 -14.05
CA SER A 210 16.64 4.93 -14.65
C SER A 210 16.47 6.10 -15.61
N ASP A 211 17.05 7.25 -15.31
CA ASP A 211 17.02 8.43 -16.17
C ASP A 211 17.90 8.25 -17.42
N ARG A 212 19.07 7.62 -17.29
CA ARG A 212 19.90 7.21 -18.43
C ARG A 212 19.14 6.29 -19.37
N ARG A 213 18.48 5.25 -18.84
CA ARG A 213 17.65 4.34 -19.65
C ARG A 213 16.51 5.07 -20.37
N ARG A 214 15.88 6.05 -19.73
CA ARG A 214 14.85 6.88 -20.38
C ARG A 214 15.42 7.75 -21.50
N ALA A 215 16.60 8.33 -21.29
CA ALA A 215 17.29 9.12 -22.31
C ALA A 215 17.69 8.25 -23.53
N GLU A 216 18.24 7.06 -23.28
CA GLU A 216 18.58 6.08 -24.32
C GLU A 216 17.35 5.61 -25.10
N GLN A 217 16.22 5.33 -24.41
CA GLN A 217 14.97 4.96 -25.06
C GLN A 217 14.43 6.08 -25.96
N LYS A 218 14.52 7.34 -25.51
CA LYS A 218 14.15 8.49 -26.35
C LYS A 218 15.04 8.61 -27.58
N GLN A 219 16.36 8.50 -27.41
CA GLN A 219 17.29 8.52 -28.54
C GLN A 219 17.03 7.39 -29.54
N ALA A 220 16.76 6.17 -29.06
CA ALA A 220 16.43 5.05 -29.93
C ALA A 220 15.13 5.29 -30.72
N GLN A 221 14.10 5.85 -30.06
CA GLN A 221 12.84 6.24 -30.72
C GLN A 221 13.06 7.35 -31.76
N ASP A 222 13.89 8.34 -31.45
CA ASP A 222 14.21 9.44 -32.36
C ASP A 222 14.97 8.94 -33.60
N ILE A 223 15.92 8.02 -33.42
CA ILE A 223 16.66 7.36 -34.51
C ILE A 223 15.70 6.53 -35.39
N GLU A 224 14.80 5.76 -34.78
CA GLU A 224 13.82 4.97 -35.52
C GLU A 224 12.85 5.87 -36.31
N ALA A 225 12.39 6.97 -35.71
CA ALA A 225 11.56 7.96 -36.39
C ALA A 225 12.30 8.63 -37.55
N LEU A 226 13.60 8.90 -37.40
CA LEU A 226 14.45 9.45 -38.46
C LEU A 226 14.59 8.45 -39.63
N ASN A 227 14.87 7.18 -39.34
CA ASN A 227 15.01 6.14 -40.35
C ASN A 227 13.72 5.95 -41.16
N ARG A 228 12.56 5.94 -40.49
CA ARG A 228 11.25 5.90 -41.18
C ARG A 228 11.04 7.09 -42.13
N LYS A 229 11.50 8.29 -41.73
CA LYS A 229 11.44 9.47 -42.61
C LYS A 229 12.37 9.32 -43.82
N VAL A 230 13.59 8.83 -43.62
CA VAL A 230 14.56 8.59 -44.72
C VAL A 230 14.03 7.55 -45.71
N ASP A 231 13.46 6.44 -45.23
CA ASP A 231 12.86 5.40 -46.08
C ASP A 231 11.69 5.95 -46.92
N ASN A 232 10.82 6.76 -46.30
CA ASN A 232 9.73 7.41 -47.00
C ASN A 232 10.23 8.38 -48.07
N LEU A 233 11.31 9.12 -47.79
CA LEU A 233 11.93 10.01 -48.77
C LEU A 233 12.54 9.23 -49.94
N GLN A 234 13.26 8.13 -49.68
CA GLN A 234 13.82 7.28 -50.75
C GLN A 234 12.73 6.69 -51.67
N ARG A 235 11.59 6.29 -51.10
CA ARG A 235 10.44 5.80 -51.88
C ARG A 235 9.78 6.89 -52.74
N SER A 236 9.88 8.15 -52.32
CA SER A 236 9.29 9.29 -53.05
C SER A 236 10.12 9.77 -54.24
N ILE A 237 11.36 9.29 -54.41
CA ILE A 237 12.20 9.67 -55.55
C ILE A 237 11.70 8.91 -56.80
N PRO A 238 11.17 9.60 -57.82
CA PRO A 238 10.68 8.96 -59.02
C PRO A 238 11.85 8.31 -59.78
N ARG A 239 11.77 6.99 -60.01
CA ARG A 239 12.72 6.28 -60.88
C ARG A 239 12.58 6.82 -62.30
N ARG A 240 13.52 7.67 -62.73
CA ARG A 240 13.70 8.01 -64.14
C ARG A 240 13.96 6.71 -64.90
N ARG A 241 13.01 6.30 -65.74
CA ARG A 241 13.23 5.27 -66.76
C ARG A 241 14.15 5.88 -67.81
N TYR A 242 15.35 5.35 -67.93
CA TYR A 242 16.22 5.56 -69.08
C TYR A 242 15.90 4.52 -70.14
#